data_AF-A0A238X5H9-F1
#
_entry.id   AF-A0A238X5H9-F1
#
_cell.length_a   1.000
_cell.length_b   1.000
_cell.length_c   1.000
_cell.angle_alpha   90.00
_cell.angle_beta   90.00
_cell.angle_gamma   90.00
#
_symmetry.space_group_name_H-M   'P 1'
#
loop_
_entity.id
_entity.type
_entity.pdbx_description
1 polymer ?
#
loop_
_entity_poly.entity_id
_entity_poly.type
_entity_poly.pdbx_seq_one_letter_code
_entity_poly.pdbx_strand_id
1 'polypeptide(L)'
;MQNGIIYTILKFIFDNLKYLSLVELIKNLSVKIFADKSNILSIVKTSRIAVDTFIILKWTFVIILLKYSINNSFLTFIVWYLIISNIYTYFYYHVWKAESLNPDNYTIDRVRRRFITLLLSIGFSNLCFAYLFRLPYVTDFKWSNDLALNIKSLWFSYANSITADYEYVKPITEVGINLTITQLIISFIFLTIILGKSIPQTSSTT
;
A
#
# COMPACT_ATOMS: atom_id res chain seq x y z
N MET A 1 -20.54 14.67 -20.70
CA MET A 1 -20.21 13.51 -21.55
C MET A 1 -20.75 12.26 -20.88
N GLN A 2 -21.40 11.36 -21.62
CA GLN A 2 -21.85 10.07 -21.07
C GLN A 2 -20.62 9.21 -20.79
N ASN A 3 -20.54 8.64 -19.59
CA ASN A 3 -19.42 7.78 -19.22
C ASN A 3 -19.52 6.45 -19.97
N GLY A 4 -18.42 5.99 -20.58
CA GLY A 4 -18.36 4.69 -21.23
C GLY A 4 -18.54 3.52 -20.24
N ILE A 5 -18.95 2.35 -20.74
CA ILE A 5 -19.24 1.15 -19.94
C ILE A 5 -18.06 0.76 -19.04
N ILE A 6 -16.83 0.81 -19.58
CA ILE A 6 -15.60 0.49 -18.85
C ILE A 6 -15.45 1.37 -17.61
N TYR A 7 -15.66 2.69 -17.75
CA TYR A 7 -15.57 3.61 -16.62
C TYR A 7 -16.66 3.32 -15.58
N THR A 8 -17.89 3.05 -16.00
CA THR A 8 -19.02 2.77 -15.10
C THR A 8 -18.76 1.52 -14.25
N ILE A 9 -18.24 0.45 -14.86
CA ILE A 9 -17.86 -0.78 -14.15
C ILE A 9 -16.73 -0.50 -13.17
N LEU A 10 -15.64 0.14 -13.61
CA LEU A 10 -14.50 0.45 -12.73
C LEU A 10 -14.89 1.36 -11.57
N LYS A 11 -15.75 2.35 -11.82
CA LYS A 11 -16.29 3.22 -10.78
C LYS A 11 -17.07 2.43 -9.74
N PHE A 12 -17.95 1.54 -10.17
CA PHE A 12 -18.68 0.67 -9.26
C PHE A 12 -17.71 -0.18 -8.42
N ILE A 13 -16.67 -0.75 -9.01
CA ILE A 13 -15.68 -1.55 -8.29
C ILE A 13 -14.94 -0.69 -7.24
N PHE A 14 -14.32 0.41 -7.65
CA PHE A 14 -13.50 1.23 -6.75
C PHE A 14 -14.30 1.89 -5.62
N ASP A 15 -15.53 2.33 -5.89
CA ASP A 15 -16.40 2.96 -4.89
C ASP A 15 -16.93 1.95 -3.84
N ASN A 16 -16.98 0.66 -4.17
CA ASN A 16 -17.45 -0.40 -3.27
C ASN A 16 -16.32 -1.15 -2.55
N LEU A 17 -15.11 -1.20 -3.12
CA LEU A 17 -13.95 -1.84 -2.46
C LEU A 17 -13.61 -1.23 -1.09
N LYS A 18 -14.06 0.00 -0.81
CA LYS A 18 -13.88 0.67 0.48
C LYS A 18 -14.50 -0.11 1.64
N TYR A 19 -15.57 -0.87 1.40
CA TYR A 19 -16.23 -1.66 2.43
C TYR A 19 -15.43 -2.89 2.84
N LEU A 20 -14.53 -3.36 1.98
CA LEU A 20 -13.60 -4.45 2.29
C LEU A 20 -12.31 -3.95 2.97
N SER A 21 -12.11 -2.63 3.05
CA SER A 21 -10.88 -2.08 3.57
C SER A 21 -10.92 -1.92 5.09
N LEU A 22 -9.99 -2.58 5.78
CA LEU A 22 -9.93 -2.57 7.24
C LEU A 22 -9.67 -1.16 7.80
N VAL A 23 -8.92 -0.32 7.07
CA VAL A 23 -8.71 1.09 7.46
C VAL A 23 -10.02 1.89 7.46
N GLU A 24 -10.92 1.60 6.53
CA GLU A 24 -12.21 2.29 6.44
C GLU A 24 -13.14 1.89 7.57
N LEU A 25 -13.14 0.59 7.91
CA LEU A 25 -13.87 0.09 9.06
C LEU A 25 -13.37 0.74 10.36
N ILE A 26 -12.04 0.75 10.58
CA ILE A 26 -11.45 1.40 11.76
C ILE A 26 -11.80 2.89 11.78
N LYS A 27 -11.64 3.60 10.66
CA LYS A 27 -11.97 5.03 10.56
C LYS A 27 -13.43 5.29 10.94
N ASN A 28 -14.36 4.52 10.37
CA ASN A 28 -15.79 4.71 10.62
C ASN A 28 -16.15 4.39 12.08
N LEU A 29 -15.57 3.34 12.66
CA LEU A 29 -15.74 3.01 14.08
C LEU A 29 -15.16 4.10 14.97
N SER A 30 -13.95 4.58 14.70
CA SER A 30 -13.31 5.64 15.47
C SER A 30 -14.11 6.94 15.42
N VAL A 31 -14.61 7.36 14.25
CA VAL A 31 -15.48 8.54 14.15
C VAL A 31 -16.78 8.33 14.93
N LYS A 32 -17.39 7.15 14.84
CA LYS A 32 -18.65 6.87 15.54
C LYS A 32 -18.51 6.92 17.06
N ILE A 33 -17.37 6.50 17.61
CA ILE A 33 -17.12 6.40 19.05
C ILE A 33 -16.53 7.69 19.64
N PHE A 34 -15.59 8.33 18.94
CA PHE A 34 -14.76 9.38 19.52
C PHE A 34 -14.97 10.76 18.91
N ALA A 35 -15.63 10.89 17.75
CA ALA A 35 -15.84 12.20 17.15
C ALA A 35 -17.12 12.87 17.66
N ASP A 36 -17.02 14.18 17.89
CA ASP A 36 -18.20 15.03 18.06
C ASP A 36 -18.87 15.24 16.71
N LYS A 37 -20.10 14.73 16.57
CA LYS A 37 -20.87 14.79 15.31
C LYS A 37 -21.29 16.20 14.92
N SER A 38 -21.33 17.13 15.87
CA SER A 38 -21.69 18.52 15.62
C SER A 38 -20.53 19.32 15.02
N ASN A 39 -19.29 18.81 15.12
CA ASN A 39 -18.09 19.53 14.72
C ASN A 39 -17.33 18.79 13.60
N ILE A 40 -17.37 19.34 12.38
CA ILE A 40 -16.68 18.79 11.21
C ILE A 40 -15.16 18.64 11.44
N LEU A 41 -14.53 19.58 12.17
CA LEU A 41 -13.09 19.51 12.46
C LEU A 41 -12.76 18.31 13.37
N SER A 42 -13.66 17.99 14.31
CA SER A 42 -13.52 16.82 15.18
C SER A 42 -13.55 15.52 14.38
N ILE A 43 -14.51 15.40 13.46
CA ILE A 43 -14.63 14.24 12.55
C ILE A 43 -13.36 14.06 11.71
N VAL A 44 -12.86 15.13 11.09
CA VAL A 44 -11.65 15.09 10.27
C VAL A 44 -10.42 14.70 11.10
N LYS A 45 -10.26 15.27 12.29
CA LYS A 45 -9.14 14.96 13.20
C LYS A 45 -9.15 13.50 13.63
N THR A 46 -10.29 13.00 14.12
CA THR A 46 -10.46 11.61 14.55
C THR A 46 -10.23 10.63 13.41
N SER A 47 -10.73 10.94 12.21
CA SER A 47 -10.47 10.15 11.01
C SER A 47 -8.98 10.06 10.67
N ARG A 48 -8.21 11.15 10.81
CA ARG A 48 -6.77 11.14 10.50
C ARG A 48 -6.00 10.30 11.52
N ILE A 49 -6.31 10.45 12.80
CA ILE A 49 -5.71 9.66 13.88
C ILE A 49 -5.97 8.17 13.65
N ALA A 50 -7.20 7.80 13.32
CA ALA A 50 -7.56 6.41 13.04
C ALA A 50 -6.72 5.79 11.90
N VAL A 51 -6.50 6.55 10.82
CA VAL A 51 -5.66 6.12 9.70
C VAL A 51 -4.20 5.98 10.13
N ASP A 52 -3.65 6.96 10.84
CA ASP A 52 -2.25 6.94 11.28
C ASP A 52 -2.00 5.77 12.25
N THR A 53 -2.93 5.52 13.19
CA THR A 53 -2.91 4.36 14.09
C THR A 53 -2.94 3.05 13.31
N PHE A 54 -3.82 2.92 12.30
CA PHE A 54 -3.88 1.70 11.48
C PHE A 54 -2.56 1.47 10.72
N ILE A 55 -1.94 2.52 10.18
CA ILE A 55 -0.64 2.42 9.51
C ILE A 55 0.42 1.89 10.49
N ILE A 56 0.50 2.43 11.70
CA ILE A 56 1.46 1.96 12.70
C ILE A 56 1.21 0.48 13.03
N LEU A 57 -0.05 0.12 13.31
CA LEU A 57 -0.41 -1.25 13.67
C LEU A 57 -0.06 -2.28 12.58
N LYS A 58 -0.37 -2.00 11.30
CA LYS A 58 -0.05 -2.95 10.22
C LYS A 58 1.46 -3.10 10.02
N TRP A 59 2.24 -2.03 10.17
CA TRP A 59 3.71 -2.10 10.12
C TRP A 59 4.25 -2.94 11.26
N THR A 60 3.85 -2.63 12.49
CA THR A 60 4.25 -3.39 13.69
C THR A 60 3.91 -4.86 13.55
N PHE A 61 2.72 -5.19 13.02
CA PHE A 61 2.30 -6.57 12.77
C PHE A 61 3.30 -7.32 11.88
N VAL A 62 3.62 -6.81 10.68
CA VAL A 62 4.56 -7.50 9.76
C VAL A 62 5.98 -7.56 10.34
N ILE A 63 6.43 -6.52 11.06
CA ILE A 63 7.73 -6.54 11.75
C ILE A 63 7.77 -7.65 12.80
N ILE A 64 6.71 -7.83 13.60
CA ILE A 64 6.61 -8.91 14.59
C ILE A 64 6.66 -10.27 13.88
N LEU A 65 5.90 -10.46 12.79
CA LEU A 65 5.92 -11.70 12.03
C LEU A 65 7.34 -12.04 11.53
N LEU A 66 8.07 -11.07 10.99
CA LEU A 66 9.45 -11.24 10.54
C LEU A 66 10.41 -11.51 11.71
N LYS A 67 10.31 -10.75 12.81
CA LYS A 67 11.21 -10.86 13.97
C LYS A 67 11.13 -12.23 14.64
N TYR A 68 9.91 -12.76 14.75
CA TYR A 68 9.65 -14.07 15.38
C TYR A 68 9.54 -15.22 14.38
N SER A 69 9.84 -14.98 13.10
CA SER A 69 9.80 -15.99 12.03
C SER A 69 8.46 -16.75 11.96
N ILE A 70 7.34 -16.06 12.20
CA ILE A 70 6.02 -16.68 12.29
C ILE A 70 5.52 -16.98 10.86
N ASN A 71 5.49 -18.26 10.52
CA ASN A 71 4.97 -18.75 9.24
C ASN A 71 3.67 -19.52 9.46
N ASN A 72 2.56 -18.98 8.92
CA ASN A 72 1.25 -19.61 8.98
C ASN A 72 0.44 -19.17 7.75
N SER A 73 -0.20 -20.11 7.05
CA SER A 73 -0.95 -19.83 5.81
C SER A 73 -2.04 -18.76 6.00
N PHE A 74 -2.69 -18.72 7.17
CA PHE A 74 -3.66 -17.67 7.49
C PHE A 74 -3.00 -16.29 7.60
N LEU A 75 -1.82 -16.21 8.23
CA LEU A 75 -1.06 -14.96 8.32
C LEU A 75 -0.50 -14.54 6.95
N THR A 76 -0.09 -15.50 6.12
CA THR A 76 0.31 -15.25 4.73
C THR A 76 -0.84 -14.64 3.93
N PHE A 77 -2.06 -15.17 4.08
CA PHE A 77 -3.25 -14.60 3.47
C PHE A 77 -3.52 -13.16 3.95
N ILE A 78 -3.36 -12.90 5.26
CA ILE A 78 -3.48 -11.54 5.82
C ILE A 78 -2.44 -10.60 5.20
N VAL A 79 -1.17 -11.02 5.04
CA VAL A 79 -0.13 -10.19 4.44
C VAL A 79 -0.46 -9.87 2.98
N TRP A 80 -0.95 -10.84 2.20
CA TRP A 80 -1.43 -10.58 0.84
C TRP A 80 -2.60 -9.59 0.80
N TYR A 81 -3.58 -9.76 1.69
CA TYR A 81 -4.66 -8.81 1.85
C TYR A 81 -4.15 -7.39 2.18
N LEU A 82 -3.16 -7.27 3.07
CA LEU A 82 -2.56 -5.99 3.44
C LEU A 82 -1.85 -5.32 2.26
N ILE A 83 -1.17 -6.08 1.39
CA ILE A 83 -0.55 -5.56 0.17
C ILE A 83 -1.63 -4.97 -0.76
N ILE A 84 -2.66 -5.76 -1.09
CA ILE A 84 -3.73 -5.33 -2.00
C ILE A 84 -4.49 -4.14 -1.42
N SER A 85 -4.86 -4.20 -0.14
CA SER A 85 -5.53 -3.08 0.53
C SER A 85 -4.65 -1.84 0.60
N ASN A 86 -3.33 -1.96 0.71
CA ASN A 86 -2.42 -0.82 0.74
C ASN A 86 -2.40 -0.09 -0.61
N ILE A 87 -2.35 -0.83 -1.72
CA ILE A 87 -2.43 -0.25 -3.07
C ILE A 87 -3.79 0.39 -3.29
N TYR A 88 -4.87 -0.34 -3.01
CA TYR A 88 -6.24 0.15 -3.19
C TYR A 88 -6.48 1.44 -2.40
N THR A 89 -6.18 1.45 -1.10
CA THR A 89 -6.43 2.63 -0.24
C THR A 89 -5.62 3.83 -0.70
N TYR A 90 -4.35 3.61 -1.08
CA TYR A 90 -3.53 4.69 -1.61
C TYR A 90 -4.10 5.25 -2.91
N PHE A 91 -4.39 4.39 -3.89
CA PHE A 91 -5.02 4.78 -5.16
C PHE A 91 -6.35 5.50 -4.96
N TYR A 92 -7.25 4.94 -4.15
CA TYR A 92 -8.58 5.50 -3.94
C TYR A 92 -8.52 6.91 -3.34
N TYR A 93 -7.71 7.11 -2.30
CA TYR A 93 -7.65 8.41 -1.61
C TYR A 93 -6.83 9.49 -2.32
N HIS A 94 -5.87 9.08 -3.15
CA HIS A 94 -4.94 10.03 -3.78
C HIS A 94 -5.24 10.27 -5.25
N VAL A 95 -5.92 9.35 -5.93
CA VAL A 95 -6.22 9.43 -7.37
C VAL A 95 -7.73 9.45 -7.64
N TRP A 96 -8.50 8.57 -7.00
CA TRP A 96 -9.90 8.33 -7.38
C TRP A 96 -10.92 9.27 -6.72
N LYS A 97 -10.80 9.50 -5.41
CA LYS A 97 -11.79 10.26 -4.63
C LYS A 97 -11.89 11.70 -5.13
N ALA A 98 -13.11 12.23 -5.26
CA ALA A 98 -13.36 13.58 -5.81
C ALA A 98 -12.52 14.70 -5.14
N GLU A 99 -12.35 14.65 -3.81
CA GLU A 99 -11.51 15.60 -3.05
C GLU A 99 -10.02 15.58 -3.43
N SER A 100 -9.57 14.55 -4.16
CA SER A 100 -8.21 14.40 -4.66
C SER A 100 -8.00 15.04 -6.03
N LEU A 101 -9.09 15.44 -6.71
CA LEU A 101 -9.11 15.99 -8.06
C LEU A 101 -9.17 17.53 -8.10
N ASN A 102 -9.42 18.20 -6.96
CA ASN A 102 -9.47 19.67 -6.90
C ASN A 102 -8.14 20.25 -6.37
N PRO A 103 -7.31 20.88 -7.23
CA PRO A 103 -6.02 21.44 -6.86
C PRO A 103 -6.07 22.72 -6.02
N ASP A 104 -7.17 23.46 -6.09
CA ASP A 104 -7.26 24.85 -5.57
C ASP A 104 -7.25 24.95 -4.03
N ASN A 105 -7.31 23.83 -3.31
CA ASN A 105 -7.40 23.76 -1.85
C ASN A 105 -6.25 22.95 -1.21
N TYR A 106 -5.08 22.86 -1.86
CA TYR A 106 -3.92 22.18 -1.27
C TYR A 106 -3.10 23.13 -0.39
N THR A 107 -3.20 22.95 0.93
CA THR A 107 -2.19 23.48 1.85
C THR A 107 -0.86 22.73 1.67
N ILE A 108 0.26 23.41 1.89
CA ILE A 108 1.61 22.81 1.80
C ILE A 108 1.71 21.55 2.67
N ASP A 109 1.12 21.56 3.86
CA ASP A 109 1.12 20.41 4.77
C ASP A 109 0.35 19.21 4.23
N ARG A 110 -0.72 19.45 3.45
CA ARG A 110 -1.49 18.38 2.81
C ARG A 110 -0.65 17.68 1.74
N VAL A 111 0.16 18.42 0.98
CA VAL A 111 1.09 17.86 -0.02
C VAL A 111 2.18 17.05 0.67
N ARG A 112 2.82 17.61 1.71
CA ARG A 112 3.86 16.92 2.49
C ARG A 112 3.35 15.63 3.11
N ARG A 113 2.16 15.63 3.72
CA ARG A 113 1.55 14.42 4.31
C ARG A 113 1.30 13.34 3.27
N ARG A 114 0.82 13.70 2.08
CA ARG A 114 0.61 12.73 0.98
C ARG A 114 1.92 12.09 0.54
N PHE A 115 2.97 12.88 0.37
CA PHE A 115 4.29 12.38 0.01
C PHE A 115 4.86 11.42 1.07
N ILE A 116 4.71 11.74 2.36
CA ILE A 116 5.12 10.82 3.44
C ILE A 116 4.29 9.54 3.40
N THR A 117 2.97 9.65 3.22
CA THR A 117 2.05 8.49 3.17
C THR A 117 2.38 7.56 1.99
N LEU A 118 2.80 8.12 0.86
CA LEU A 118 3.28 7.37 -0.29
C LEU A 118 4.55 6.58 0.03
N LEU A 119 5.57 7.24 0.60
CA LEU A 119 6.82 6.57 0.98
C LEU A 119 6.55 5.44 1.97
N LEU A 120 5.67 5.68 2.94
CA LEU A 120 5.22 4.65 3.87
C LEU A 120 4.47 3.52 3.17
N SER A 121 3.69 3.81 2.12
CA SER A 121 2.96 2.78 1.35
C SER A 121 3.92 1.90 0.55
N ILE A 122 4.94 2.48 -0.09
CA ILE A 122 5.98 1.74 -0.84
C ILE A 122 6.83 0.91 0.13
N GLY A 123 7.33 1.53 1.20
CA GLY A 123 8.14 0.84 2.21
C GLY A 123 7.38 -0.31 2.87
N PHE A 124 6.08 -0.13 3.15
CA PHE A 124 5.24 -1.19 3.70
C PHE A 124 5.06 -2.36 2.72
N SER A 125 4.87 -2.06 1.43
CA SER A 125 4.77 -3.09 0.39
C SER A 125 6.04 -3.93 0.34
N ASN A 126 7.21 -3.28 0.34
CA ASN A 126 8.50 -3.98 0.36
C ASN A 126 8.69 -4.80 1.63
N LEU A 127 8.30 -4.28 2.79
CA LEU A 127 8.32 -5.05 4.04
C LEU A 127 7.45 -6.32 3.96
N CYS A 128 6.26 -6.23 3.36
CA CYS A 128 5.39 -7.38 3.16
C CYS A 128 6.01 -8.41 2.21
N PHE A 129 6.59 -7.97 1.09
CA PHE A 129 7.28 -8.88 0.18
C PHE A 129 8.52 -9.52 0.82
N ALA A 130 9.29 -8.77 1.61
CA ALA A 130 10.39 -9.33 2.39
C ALA A 130 9.93 -10.43 3.36
N TYR A 131 8.74 -10.30 3.96
CA TYR A 131 8.09 -11.36 4.72
C TYR A 131 7.76 -12.57 3.83
N LEU A 132 7.10 -12.34 2.70
CA LEU A 132 6.68 -13.41 1.78
C LEU A 132 7.88 -14.22 1.24
N PHE A 133 8.94 -13.54 0.80
CA PHE A 133 10.17 -14.19 0.36
C PHE A 133 10.82 -15.03 1.46
N ARG A 134 10.88 -14.50 2.68
CA ARG A 134 11.66 -15.11 3.75
C ARG A 134 10.99 -16.30 4.42
N LEU A 135 9.66 -16.30 4.52
CA LEU A 135 8.94 -17.24 5.37
C LEU A 135 8.07 -18.21 4.57
N PRO A 136 6.92 -17.81 4.00
CA PRO A 136 6.04 -18.75 3.31
C PRO A 136 6.65 -19.31 2.01
N TYR A 137 7.47 -18.52 1.29
CA TYR A 137 8.03 -18.91 0.00
C TYR A 137 9.55 -19.11 0.04
N VAL A 138 10.14 -19.38 1.21
CA VAL A 138 11.60 -19.45 1.37
C VAL A 138 12.28 -20.45 0.44
N THR A 139 11.60 -21.57 0.16
CA THR A 139 12.08 -22.66 -0.70
C THR A 139 12.06 -22.31 -2.18
N ASP A 140 11.33 -21.25 -2.57
CA ASP A 140 11.24 -20.78 -3.95
C ASP A 140 12.42 -19.88 -4.34
N PHE A 141 13.33 -19.61 -3.41
CA PHE A 141 14.49 -18.76 -3.59
C PHE A 141 15.78 -19.47 -3.19
N LYS A 142 16.83 -19.26 -3.98
CA LYS A 142 18.21 -19.59 -3.63
C LYS A 142 18.81 -18.44 -2.84
N TRP A 143 19.33 -18.75 -1.65
CA TRP A 143 19.94 -17.78 -0.75
C TRP A 143 21.45 -17.94 -0.75
N SER A 144 22.19 -16.84 -0.71
CA SER A 144 23.64 -16.89 -0.54
C SER A 144 24.01 -17.58 0.76
N ASN A 145 24.99 -18.48 0.69
CA ASN A 145 25.46 -19.30 1.82
C ASN A 145 24.34 -20.14 2.47
N ASP A 146 23.25 -20.42 1.75
CA ASP A 146 22.08 -21.16 2.22
C ASP A 146 21.43 -20.59 3.50
N LEU A 147 21.72 -19.31 3.78
CA LEU A 147 21.22 -18.59 4.96
C LEU A 147 20.22 -17.53 4.53
N ALA A 148 18.95 -17.85 4.74
CA ALA A 148 17.86 -16.90 4.60
C ALA A 148 17.85 -15.97 5.83
N LEU A 149 18.21 -14.70 5.66
CA LEU A 149 18.21 -13.70 6.74
C LEU A 149 17.17 -12.63 6.44
N ASN A 150 16.53 -12.09 7.48
CA ASN A 150 15.54 -11.01 7.34
C ASN A 150 16.13 -9.80 6.61
N ILE A 151 17.41 -9.48 6.85
CA ILE A 151 18.07 -8.38 6.17
C ILE A 151 18.26 -8.65 4.68
N LYS A 152 18.57 -9.89 4.29
CA LYS A 152 18.71 -10.28 2.87
C LYS A 152 17.37 -10.22 2.15
N SER A 153 16.29 -10.66 2.79
CA SER A 153 14.95 -10.58 2.18
C SER A 153 14.46 -9.15 2.04
N LEU A 154 14.77 -8.28 3.01
CA LEU A 154 14.51 -6.85 2.93
C LEU A 154 15.27 -6.20 1.77
N TRP A 155 16.59 -6.40 1.68
CA TRP A 155 17.40 -5.85 0.59
C TRP A 155 16.96 -6.38 -0.76
N PHE A 156 16.69 -7.68 -0.87
CA PHE A 156 16.16 -8.27 -2.10
C PHE A 156 14.83 -7.63 -2.49
N SER A 157 13.91 -7.44 -1.56
CA SER A 157 12.65 -6.78 -1.83
C SER A 157 12.84 -5.33 -2.29
N TYR A 158 13.68 -4.55 -1.63
CA TYR A 158 13.98 -3.18 -2.09
C TYR A 158 14.62 -3.16 -3.47
N ALA A 159 15.64 -3.99 -3.72
CA ALA A 159 16.32 -4.09 -5.00
C ALA A 159 15.34 -4.47 -6.12
N ASN A 160 14.52 -5.51 -5.90
CA ASN A 160 13.51 -5.93 -6.85
C ASN A 160 12.49 -4.80 -7.12
N SER A 161 12.04 -4.05 -6.10
CA SER A 161 11.08 -2.94 -6.30
C SER A 161 11.56 -1.81 -7.20
N ILE A 162 12.89 -1.65 -7.33
CA ILE A 162 13.53 -0.65 -8.18
C ILE A 162 14.25 -1.27 -9.39
N THR A 163 13.97 -2.53 -9.72
CA THR A 163 14.60 -3.28 -10.82
C THR A 163 16.14 -3.37 -10.73
N ALA A 164 16.69 -3.25 -9.52
CA ALA A 164 18.12 -3.45 -9.28
C ALA A 164 18.44 -4.94 -9.08
N ASP A 165 19.57 -5.39 -9.61
CA ASP A 165 20.06 -6.74 -9.38
C ASP A 165 20.53 -6.92 -7.94
N TYR A 166 20.31 -8.10 -7.38
CA TYR A 166 20.72 -8.48 -6.03
C TYR A 166 21.17 -9.93 -6.01
N GLU A 167 22.48 -10.13 -6.09
CA GLU A 167 23.07 -11.45 -6.31
C GLU A 167 22.81 -12.47 -5.19
N TYR A 168 22.50 -11.99 -3.98
CA TYR A 168 22.41 -12.84 -2.79
C TYR A 168 21.09 -13.60 -2.65
N VAL A 169 20.05 -13.25 -3.41
CA VAL A 169 18.75 -13.93 -3.40
C VAL A 169 18.25 -14.00 -4.83
N LYS A 170 17.96 -15.21 -5.31
CA LYS A 170 17.46 -15.42 -6.68
C LYS A 170 16.26 -16.38 -6.68
N PRO A 171 15.17 -16.08 -7.40
CA PRO A 171 14.07 -17.03 -7.54
C PRO A 171 14.55 -18.26 -8.33
N ILE A 172 14.13 -19.45 -7.91
CA ILE A 172 14.50 -20.72 -8.55
C ILE A 172 13.29 -21.51 -9.05
N THR A 173 12.09 -21.22 -8.55
CA THR A 173 10.84 -21.82 -9.01
C THR A 173 9.99 -20.79 -9.77
N GLU A 174 9.01 -21.28 -10.52
CA GLU A 174 8.02 -20.43 -11.19
C GLU A 174 7.24 -19.58 -10.17
N VAL A 175 6.92 -20.14 -9.00
CA VAL A 175 6.24 -19.41 -7.92
C VAL A 175 7.10 -18.24 -7.44
N GLY A 176 8.41 -18.47 -7.23
CA GLY A 176 9.34 -17.41 -6.84
C GLY A 176 9.45 -16.30 -7.90
N ILE A 177 9.49 -16.67 -9.19
CA ILE A 177 9.50 -15.72 -10.31
C ILE A 177 8.20 -14.92 -10.38
N ASN A 178 7.05 -15.58 -10.26
CA ASN A 178 5.75 -14.90 -10.26
C ASN A 178 5.62 -13.93 -9.07
N LEU A 179 6.21 -14.27 -7.92
CA LEU A 179 6.21 -13.42 -6.74
C LEU A 179 7.06 -12.14 -6.96
N THR A 180 8.23 -12.26 -7.57
CA THR A 180 9.08 -11.09 -7.88
C THR A 180 8.43 -10.20 -8.94
N ILE A 181 7.81 -10.77 -9.98
CA ILE A 181 7.05 -10.05 -11.00
C ILE A 181 5.85 -9.34 -10.37
N THR A 182 5.13 -10.00 -9.45
CA THR A 182 3.99 -9.38 -8.75
C THR A 182 4.42 -8.16 -7.96
N GLN A 183 5.56 -8.23 -7.25
CA GLN A 183 6.12 -7.07 -6.58
C GLN A 183 6.50 -5.94 -7.55
N LEU A 184 7.09 -6.28 -8.70
CA LEU A 184 7.44 -5.30 -9.74
C LEU A 184 6.21 -4.56 -10.27
N ILE A 185 5.14 -5.29 -10.60
CA ILE A 185 3.86 -4.70 -11.05
C ILE A 185 3.32 -3.74 -9.99
N ILE A 186 3.34 -4.13 -8.71
CA ILE A 186 2.86 -3.29 -7.61
C ILE A 186 3.73 -2.03 -7.44
N SER A 187 5.04 -2.19 -7.54
CA SER A 187 5.99 -1.07 -7.46
C SER A 187 5.77 -0.09 -8.61
N PHE A 188 5.51 -0.61 -9.83
CA PHE A 188 5.17 0.18 -10.99
C PHE A 188 3.84 0.93 -10.86
N ILE A 189 2.82 0.30 -10.25
CA ILE A 189 1.55 0.98 -9.94
C ILE A 189 1.80 2.17 -9.02
N PHE A 190 2.58 1.99 -7.94
CA PHE A 190 2.94 3.12 -7.07
C PHE A 190 3.68 4.21 -7.84
N LEU A 191 4.68 3.86 -8.65
CA LEU A 191 5.41 4.82 -9.49
C LEU A 191 4.49 5.59 -10.44
N THR A 192 3.55 4.91 -11.08
CA THR A 192 2.59 5.53 -12.00
C THR A 192 1.68 6.51 -11.27
N ILE A 193 1.24 6.18 -10.04
CA ILE A 193 0.46 7.11 -9.22
C ILE A 193 1.27 8.37 -8.87
N ILE A 194 2.57 8.23 -8.60
CA ILE A 194 3.47 9.37 -8.35
C ILE A 194 3.53 10.27 -9.57
N LEU A 195 3.87 9.70 -10.72
CA LEU A 195 4.04 10.43 -11.96
C LEU A 195 2.76 11.14 -12.38
N GLY A 196 1.61 10.46 -12.25
CA GLY A 196 0.29 11.02 -12.57
C GLY A 196 -0.12 12.21 -11.69
N LYS A 197 0.49 12.39 -10.52
CA LYS A 197 0.21 13.52 -9.61
C LYS A 197 1.30 14.58 -9.57
N SER A 198 2.51 14.28 -10.06
CA SER A 198 3.61 15.25 -10.19
C SER A 198 3.51 16.09 -11.46
N ILE A 199 2.74 15.67 -12.47
CA ILE A 199 2.48 16.47 -13.67
C ILE A 199 1.46 17.58 -13.32
N PRO A 200 1.77 18.86 -13.58
CA PRO A 200 0.82 19.95 -13.33
C PRO A 200 -0.46 19.69 -14.10
N GLN A 201 -1.59 19.64 -13.39
CA GLN A 201 -2.91 19.66 -14.02
C GLN A 201 -3.17 21.12 -14.41
N THR A 202 -2.80 21.49 -15.64
CA THR A 202 -3.10 22.82 -16.15
C THR A 202 -4.61 23.02 -16.14
N SER A 203 -5.05 24.07 -15.45
CA SER A 203 -6.42 24.54 -15.59
C SER A 203 -6.61 24.94 -17.04
N SER A 204 -7.44 24.21 -17.77
CA SER A 204 -8.02 24.71 -19.02
C SER A 204 -9.03 25.79 -18.65
N THR A 205 -8.53 26.96 -18.27
CA THR A 205 -9.30 28.21 -18.36
C THR A 205 -9.28 28.63 -19.81
N THR A 206 -10.28 28.17 -20.56
CA THR A 206 -10.80 28.81 -21.77
C THR A 206 -12.31 28.78 -21.69
#